data_AF-A0A2T6BWU9-F1
#
_entry.id   AF-A0A2T6BWU9-F1
#
_cell.length_a   1.000
_cell.length_b   1.000
_cell.length_c   1.000
_cell.angle_alpha   90.00
_cell.angle_beta   90.00
_cell.angle_gamma   90.00
#
_symmetry.space_group_name_H-M   'P 1'
#
loop_
_entity.id
_entity.type
_entity.pdbx_description
1 polymer ?
#
loop_
_entity_poly.entity_id
_entity_poly.type
_entity_poly.pdbx_seq_one_letter_code
_entity_poly.pdbx_strand_id
1 'polypeptide(L)'
;MSKIVVKSTIFFYLNSTLTQNSTPMDSNFTKIIRFILGLILIVFGANKLLMIFMESGFLPQPSMPPKAGEFMGSLNASGYMLPIVGALEVYVGILLILKKWVPFALILLAPISVNILLFHFFLDLSGGMIGALVVATLNGILIYKHWSQFKPLFY
;
A
#
# COMPACT_ATOMS: atom_id res chain seq x y z
N MET A 1 -32.99 45.99 17.10
CA MET A 1 -33.03 44.60 16.57
C MET A 1 -31.71 44.12 15.93
N SER A 2 -30.57 44.82 16.07
CA SER A 2 -29.32 44.49 15.32
C SER A 2 -28.18 43.83 16.11
N LYS A 3 -28.21 43.79 17.45
CA LYS A 3 -27.08 43.24 18.24
C LYS A 3 -27.10 41.71 18.43
N ILE A 4 -28.28 41.08 18.32
CA ILE A 4 -28.44 39.64 18.55
C ILE A 4 -28.02 38.82 17.32
N VAL A 5 -28.36 39.28 16.12
CA VAL A 5 -28.05 38.58 14.86
C VAL A 5 -26.53 38.50 14.65
N VAL A 6 -25.80 39.60 14.85
CA VAL A 6 -24.34 39.66 14.67
C VAL A 6 -23.62 38.68 15.61
N LYS A 7 -24.08 38.55 16.86
CA LYS A 7 -23.48 37.63 17.84
C LYS A 7 -23.68 36.16 17.44
N SER A 8 -24.84 35.82 16.86
CA SER A 8 -25.14 34.46 16.37
C SER A 8 -24.31 34.08 15.14
N THR A 9 -24.11 35.02 14.21
CA THR A 9 -23.30 34.78 13.00
C THR A 9 -21.83 34.60 13.35
N ILE A 10 -21.27 35.44 14.23
CA ILE A 10 -19.88 35.30 14.68
C ILE A 10 -19.67 33.98 15.44
N PHE A 11 -20.62 33.58 16.28
CA PHE A 11 -20.56 32.30 17.00
C PHE A 11 -20.60 31.09 16.05
N PHE A 12 -21.42 31.16 14.99
CA PHE A 12 -21.48 30.11 13.97
C PHE A 12 -20.16 29.99 13.18
N TYR A 13 -19.57 31.12 12.78
CA TYR A 13 -18.26 31.13 12.09
C TYR A 13 -17.12 30.65 12.99
N LEU A 14 -17.09 31.02 14.26
CA LEU A 14 -16.11 30.53 15.24
C LEU A 14 -16.27 29.02 15.49
N ASN A 15 -17.49 28.49 15.61
CA ASN A 15 -17.69 27.05 15.80
C ASN A 15 -17.33 26.23 14.54
N SER A 16 -17.58 26.77 13.34
CA SER A 16 -17.20 26.10 12.09
C SER A 16 -15.69 25.99 11.88
N THR A 17 -14.91 26.96 12.38
CA THR A 17 -13.45 26.95 12.28
C THR A 17 -12.79 26.08 13.34
N LEU A 18 -13.41 25.95 14.53
CA LEU A 18 -12.95 25.05 15.60
C LEU A 18 -13.25 23.56 15.31
N THR A 19 -14.24 23.26 14.47
CA THR A 19 -14.61 21.88 14.12
C THR A 19 -13.93 21.34 12.86
N GLN A 20 -13.38 22.20 11.98
CA GLN A 20 -12.74 21.76 10.74
C GLN A 20 -11.22 21.48 10.82
N ASN A 21 -10.53 21.87 11.90
CA ASN A 21 -9.06 21.86 11.92
C ASN A 21 -8.38 20.74 12.71
N SER A 22 -9.09 19.73 13.21
CA SER A 22 -8.44 18.50 13.64
C SER A 22 -8.50 17.48 12.51
N THR A 23 -7.48 17.47 11.64
CA THR A 23 -7.21 16.24 10.86
C THR A 23 -7.23 15.09 11.86
N PRO A 24 -8.10 14.06 11.70
CA PRO A 24 -8.18 12.99 12.67
C PRO A 24 -6.77 12.43 12.84
N MET A 25 -6.24 12.54 14.05
CA MET A 25 -4.89 12.09 14.34
C MET A 25 -4.85 10.60 14.01
N ASP A 26 -4.03 10.19 13.04
CA ASP A 26 -3.94 8.78 12.68
C ASP A 26 -3.72 7.97 13.96
N SER A 27 -4.61 7.02 14.23
CA SER A 27 -4.47 6.20 15.42
C SER A 27 -3.12 5.49 15.39
N ASN A 28 -2.52 5.25 16.56
CA ASN A 28 -1.24 4.55 16.64
C ASN A 28 -1.26 3.22 15.86
N PHE A 29 -2.42 2.55 15.86
CA PHE A 29 -2.69 1.38 15.02
C PHE A 29 -2.52 1.64 13.52
N THR A 30 -3.15 2.69 12.95
CA THR A 30 -2.99 3.04 11.52
C THR A 30 -1.53 3.33 11.17
N LYS A 31 -0.81 4.02 12.06
CA LYS A 31 0.61 4.33 11.87
C LYS A 31 1.47 3.06 11.82
N ILE A 32 1.24 2.14 12.77
CA ILE A 32 1.97 0.86 12.85
C ILE A 32 1.72 0.03 11.59
N ILE A 33 0.46 -0.14 11.17
CA ILE A 33 0.11 -0.90 9.96
C ILE A 33 0.78 -0.30 8.73
N ARG A 34 0.69 1.02 8.54
CA ARG A 34 1.34 1.72 7.42
C ARG A 34 2.85 1.50 7.41
N PHE A 35 3.49 1.59 8.58
CA PHE A 35 4.93 1.40 8.70
C PHE A 35 5.35 -0.04 8.39
N ILE A 36 4.63 -1.03 8.95
CA ILE A 36 4.88 -2.46 8.70
C ILE A 36 4.71 -2.77 7.21
N LEU A 37 3.60 -2.34 6.60
CA LEU A 37 3.35 -2.55 5.18
C LEU A 37 4.46 -1.90 4.33
N GLY A 38 4.81 -0.65 4.63
CA GLY A 38 5.87 0.06 3.91
C GLY A 38 7.23 -0.64 4.00
N LEU A 39 7.60 -1.15 5.18
CA LEU A 39 8.84 -1.88 5.37
C LEU A 39 8.87 -3.20 4.61
N ILE A 40 7.76 -3.98 4.64
CA ILE A 40 7.62 -5.22 3.87
C ILE A 40 7.86 -4.94 2.39
N LEU A 41 7.20 -3.93 1.82
CA LEU A 41 7.32 -3.60 0.40
C LEU A 41 8.73 -3.17 0.01
N ILE A 42 9.41 -2.38 0.84
CA ILE A 42 10.81 -1.99 0.58
C ILE A 42 11.70 -3.23 0.59
N VAL A 43 11.56 -4.10 1.59
CA VAL A 43 12.40 -5.30 1.72
C VAL A 43 12.20 -6.24 0.53
N PHE A 44 10.95 -6.59 0.20
CA PHE A 44 10.67 -7.52 -0.91
C PHE A 44 10.93 -6.89 -2.29
N GLY A 45 10.68 -5.60 -2.45
CA GLY A 45 10.95 -4.88 -3.68
C GLY A 45 12.45 -4.74 -3.93
N ALA A 46 13.22 -4.36 -2.90
CA ALA A 46 14.68 -4.27 -2.98
C ALA A 46 15.31 -5.65 -3.23
N ASN A 47 14.79 -6.71 -2.60
CA ASN A 47 15.23 -8.08 -2.87
C ASN A 47 15.01 -8.45 -4.35
N LYS A 48 13.83 -8.14 -4.91
CA LYS A 48 13.56 -8.37 -6.34
C LYS A 48 14.51 -7.61 -7.26
N LEU A 49 14.76 -6.32 -6.97
CA LEU A 49 15.69 -5.51 -7.75
C LEU A 49 17.12 -6.07 -7.70
N LEU A 50 17.61 -6.43 -6.51
CA LEU A 50 18.95 -7.01 -6.37
C LEU A 50 19.08 -8.34 -7.11
N MET A 51 18.06 -9.20 -7.05
CA MET A 51 18.04 -10.46 -7.80
C MET A 51 18.20 -10.26 -9.31
N ILE A 52 17.67 -9.17 -9.86
CA ILE A 52 17.77 -8.88 -11.29
C ILE A 52 19.17 -8.41 -11.67
N PHE A 53 19.81 -7.59 -10.83
CA PHE A 53 21.14 -7.03 -11.13
C PHE A 53 22.31 -7.94 -10.73
N MET A 54 22.13 -8.78 -9.72
CA MET A 54 23.20 -9.58 -9.11
C MET A 54 22.95 -11.09 -9.19
N GLU A 55 21.91 -11.53 -9.92
CA GLU A 55 21.42 -12.92 -10.02
C GLU A 55 21.09 -13.58 -8.66
N SER A 56 21.21 -12.84 -7.57
CA SER A 56 21.09 -13.29 -6.19
C SER A 56 20.44 -12.20 -5.34
N GLY A 57 19.51 -12.63 -4.50
CA GLY A 57 18.84 -11.78 -3.52
C GLY A 57 19.49 -11.95 -2.15
N PHE A 58 19.09 -11.11 -1.19
CA PHE A 58 19.51 -11.27 0.20
C PHE A 58 18.52 -12.12 1.03
N LEU A 59 17.34 -12.43 0.48
CA LEU A 59 16.40 -13.36 1.06
C LEU A 59 16.53 -14.75 0.42
N PRO A 60 16.39 -15.83 1.21
CA PRO A 60 16.30 -17.18 0.66
C PRO A 60 15.12 -17.29 -0.30
N GLN A 61 15.33 -17.86 -1.48
CA GLN A 61 14.24 -18.20 -2.37
C GLN A 61 13.57 -19.49 -1.88
N PRO A 62 12.26 -19.46 -1.55
CA PRO A 62 11.52 -20.69 -1.31
C PRO A 62 11.44 -21.51 -2.59
N SER A 63 11.38 -22.84 -2.45
CA SER A 63 11.10 -23.71 -3.59
C SER A 63 9.70 -23.41 -4.13
N MET A 64 9.60 -23.21 -5.44
CA MET A 64 8.33 -23.00 -6.12
C MET A 64 7.89 -24.29 -6.83
N PRO A 65 6.57 -24.57 -6.88
CA PRO A 65 6.04 -25.59 -7.77
C PRO A 65 6.42 -25.32 -9.23
N PRO A 66 6.51 -26.33 -10.11
CA PRO A 66 6.99 -26.16 -11.49
C PRO A 66 6.27 -25.04 -12.27
N LYS A 67 4.94 -24.99 -12.20
CA LYS A 67 4.14 -23.95 -12.89
C LYS A 67 4.40 -22.53 -12.36
N ALA A 68 4.64 -22.37 -11.06
CA ALA A 68 5.03 -21.10 -10.48
C ALA A 68 6.43 -20.68 -10.96
N GLY A 69 7.37 -21.63 -11.02
CA GLY A 69 8.71 -21.41 -11.55
C GLY A 69 8.70 -20.97 -13.02
N GLU A 70 7.92 -21.65 -13.87
CA GLU A 70 7.77 -21.31 -15.30
C GLU A 70 7.19 -19.90 -15.50
N PHE A 71 6.17 -19.53 -14.72
CA PHE A 71 5.58 -18.19 -14.76
C PHE A 71 6.60 -17.13 -14.34
N MET A 72 7.28 -17.32 -13.21
CA MET A 72 8.30 -16.39 -12.72
C MET A 72 9.48 -16.27 -13.68
N GLY A 73 9.91 -17.39 -14.28
CA GLY A 73 10.93 -17.42 -15.33
C GLY A 73 10.50 -16.60 -16.56
N SER A 74 9.24 -16.70 -16.97
CA SER A 74 8.70 -15.91 -18.09
C SER A 74 8.66 -14.41 -17.77
N LEU A 75 8.27 -14.03 -16.55
CA LEU A 75 8.33 -12.63 -16.11
C LEU A 75 9.76 -12.09 -16.09
N ASN A 76 10.72 -12.90 -15.66
CA ASN A 76 12.13 -12.51 -15.68
C ASN A 76 12.63 -12.33 -17.12
N ALA A 77 12.33 -13.30 -18.00
CA ALA A 77 12.73 -13.27 -19.40
C ALA A 77 12.15 -12.08 -20.18
N SER A 78 11.01 -11.51 -19.73
CA SER A 78 10.45 -10.29 -20.34
C SER A 78 11.36 -9.06 -20.21
N GLY A 79 12.30 -9.06 -19.26
CA GLY A 79 13.26 -7.97 -19.05
C GLY A 79 12.69 -6.70 -18.39
N TYR A 80 11.38 -6.57 -18.21
CA TYR A 80 10.78 -5.37 -17.60
C TYR A 80 9.80 -5.66 -16.45
N MET A 81 9.11 -6.80 -16.44
CA MET A 81 8.04 -7.04 -15.48
C MET A 81 8.53 -7.08 -14.02
N LEU A 82 9.49 -7.95 -13.70
CA LEU A 82 10.04 -8.03 -12.34
C LEU A 82 10.74 -6.73 -11.89
N PRO A 83 11.55 -6.04 -12.73
CA PRO A 83 12.13 -4.74 -12.37
C PRO A 83 11.08 -3.70 -12.02
N ILE A 84 10.04 -3.56 -12.84
CA ILE A 84 8.99 -2.55 -12.62
C ILE A 84 8.19 -2.88 -11.35
N VAL A 85 7.82 -4.14 -11.12
CA VAL A 85 7.12 -4.54 -9.89
C VAL A 85 7.99 -4.25 -8.66
N GLY A 86 9.26 -4.65 -8.67
CA GLY A 86 10.19 -4.36 -7.57
C GLY A 86 10.36 -2.87 -7.30
N ALA A 87 10.51 -2.06 -8.35
CA ALA A 87 10.62 -0.59 -8.23
C ALA A 87 9.35 0.05 -7.67
N LEU A 88 8.17 -0.38 -8.13
CA LEU A 88 6.89 0.11 -7.62
C LEU A 88 6.68 -0.27 -6.15
N GLU A 89 7.04 -1.49 -5.74
CA GLU A 89 6.98 -1.90 -4.34
C GLU A 89 7.87 -1.01 -3.45
N VAL A 90 9.13 -0.78 -3.84
CA VAL A 90 10.04 0.11 -3.10
C VAL A 90 9.48 1.53 -3.06
N TYR A 91 9.01 2.04 -4.19
CA TYR A 91 8.47 3.40 -4.29
C TYR A 91 7.24 3.60 -3.39
N VAL A 92 6.27 2.68 -3.47
CA VAL A 92 5.09 2.67 -2.60
C VAL A 92 5.52 2.56 -1.15
N GLY A 93 6.44 1.66 -0.81
CA GLY A 93 6.90 1.46 0.56
C GLY A 93 7.54 2.72 1.15
N ILE A 94 8.35 3.44 0.36
CA ILE A 94 8.92 4.74 0.75
C ILE A 94 7.83 5.78 0.99
N LEU A 95 6.88 5.92 0.06
CA LEU A 95 5.74 6.83 0.20
C LEU A 95 4.94 6.53 1.48
N LEU A 96 4.68 5.25 1.73
CA LEU A 96 4.00 4.79 2.92
C LEU A 96 4.79 5.12 4.17
N ILE A 97 6.11 4.87 4.27
CA ILE A 97 6.90 5.20 5.47
C ILE A 97 6.95 6.72 5.71
N LEU A 98 7.21 7.50 4.66
CA LEU A 98 7.28 8.97 4.73
C LEU A 98 5.91 9.63 4.93
N LYS A 99 4.82 8.85 4.94
CA LYS A 99 3.45 9.35 5.03
C LYS A 99 3.11 10.31 3.88
N LYS A 100 3.73 10.13 2.72
CA LYS A 100 3.55 11.00 1.55
C LYS A 100 2.61 10.34 0.57
N TRP A 101 1.57 11.06 0.14
CA TRP A 101 0.59 10.59 -0.86
C TRP A 101 -0.02 9.21 -0.54
N VAL A 102 -0.33 8.96 0.74
CA VAL A 102 -0.78 7.64 1.22
C VAL A 102 -1.95 7.06 0.41
N PRO A 103 -3.04 7.79 0.12
CA PRO A 103 -4.14 7.24 -0.68
C PRO A 103 -3.68 6.77 -2.08
N PHE A 104 -2.86 7.57 -2.75
CA PHE A 104 -2.30 7.22 -4.05
C PHE A 104 -1.40 5.97 -3.96
N ALA A 105 -0.53 5.89 -2.96
CA ALA A 105 0.34 4.73 -2.74
C ALA A 105 -0.46 3.43 -2.54
N LEU A 106 -1.57 3.49 -1.80
CA LEU A 106 -2.45 2.34 -1.55
C LEU A 106 -3.17 1.86 -2.81
N ILE A 107 -3.63 2.78 -3.67
CA ILE A 107 -4.24 2.43 -4.96
C ILE A 107 -3.20 1.85 -5.90
N LEU A 108 -2.00 2.45 -5.96
CA LEU A 108 -0.91 1.93 -6.79
C LEU A 108 -0.52 0.50 -6.36
N LEU A 109 -0.60 0.21 -5.06
CA LEU A 109 -0.36 -1.11 -4.50
C LEU A 109 -1.50 -2.11 -4.74
N ALA A 110 -2.74 -1.65 -4.87
CA ALA A 110 -3.91 -2.52 -4.98
C ALA A 110 -3.80 -3.59 -6.10
N PRO A 111 -3.51 -3.25 -7.38
CA PRO A 111 -3.38 -4.26 -8.44
C PRO A 111 -2.19 -5.19 -8.22
N ILE A 112 -1.07 -4.68 -7.68
CA ILE A 112 0.11 -5.47 -7.36
C ILE A 112 -0.22 -6.51 -6.27
N SER A 113 -0.88 -6.05 -5.20
CA SER A 113 -1.29 -6.90 -4.09
C SER A 113 -2.30 -7.97 -4.51
N VAL A 114 -3.25 -7.64 -5.39
CA VAL A 114 -4.19 -8.62 -5.96
C VAL A 114 -3.45 -9.64 -6.81
N ASN A 115 -2.50 -9.20 -7.65
CA ASN A 115 -1.72 -10.12 -8.47
C ASN A 115 -0.87 -11.08 -7.62
N ILE A 116 -0.22 -10.60 -6.56
CA ILE A 116 0.51 -11.45 -5.60
C ILE A 116 -0.41 -12.51 -5.00
N LEU A 117 -1.62 -12.12 -4.55
CA LEU A 117 -2.60 -13.09 -4.04
C LEU A 117 -2.99 -14.13 -5.07
N LEU A 118 -3.28 -13.72 -6.31
CA LEU A 118 -3.68 -14.64 -7.38
C LEU A 118 -2.54 -15.59 -7.74
N PHE A 119 -1.31 -15.10 -7.83
CA PHE A 119 -0.13 -15.94 -8.07
C PHE A 119 -0.01 -17.03 -7.00
N HIS A 120 -0.07 -16.68 -5.72
CA HIS A 120 0.01 -17.68 -4.65
C HIS A 120 -1.21 -18.59 -4.62
N PHE A 121 -2.42 -18.07 -4.84
CA PHE A 121 -3.63 -18.89 -4.83
C PHE A 121 -3.63 -19.96 -5.94
N PHE A 122 -3.18 -19.60 -7.15
CA PHE A 122 -3.25 -20.49 -8.31
C PHE A 122 -1.97 -21.29 -8.58
N LEU A 123 -0.79 -20.75 -8.26
CA LEU A 123 0.50 -21.32 -8.69
C LEU A 123 1.42 -21.70 -7.51
N ASP A 124 1.32 -21.03 -6.36
CA ASP A 124 2.24 -21.21 -5.22
C ASP A 124 1.52 -21.24 -3.86
N LEU A 125 0.51 -22.10 -3.72
CA LEU A 125 -0.39 -22.11 -2.56
C LEU A 125 0.33 -22.53 -1.26
N SER A 126 1.25 -23.48 -1.35
CA SER A 126 2.02 -24.00 -0.21
C SER A 126 3.27 -23.17 0.11
N GLY A 127 3.66 -22.24 -0.77
CA GLY A 127 4.83 -21.39 -0.59
C GLY A 127 4.49 -20.08 0.11
N GLY A 128 4.44 -18.98 -0.64
CA GLY A 128 4.35 -17.63 -0.09
C GLY A 128 2.95 -17.10 0.25
N MET A 129 1.91 -17.94 0.29
CA MET A 129 0.51 -17.50 0.47
C MET A 129 0.28 -16.66 1.74
N ILE A 130 0.96 -16.98 2.85
CA ILE A 130 0.84 -16.20 4.09
C ILE A 130 1.33 -14.76 3.88
N GLY A 131 2.46 -14.56 3.20
CA GLY A 131 2.99 -13.23 2.89
C GLY A 131 2.04 -12.42 2.02
N ALA A 132 1.44 -13.07 1.02
CA ALA A 132 0.43 -12.48 0.14
C ALA A 132 -0.80 -11.99 0.92
N LEU A 133 -1.31 -12.84 1.81
CA LEU A 133 -2.45 -12.51 2.68
C LEU A 133 -2.12 -11.33 3.61
N VAL A 134 -0.93 -11.29 4.19
CA VAL A 134 -0.49 -10.17 5.04
C VAL A 134 -0.49 -8.87 4.25
N VAL A 135 0.17 -8.82 3.09
CA VAL A 135 0.24 -7.60 2.26
C VAL A 135 -1.15 -7.13 1.85
N ALA A 136 -1.99 -8.04 1.34
CA ALA A 136 -3.33 -7.70 0.90
C ALA A 136 -4.25 -7.24 2.04
N THR A 137 -4.16 -7.90 3.19
CA THR A 137 -4.96 -7.53 4.37
C THR A 137 -4.55 -6.16 4.89
N LEU A 138 -3.26 -5.90 5.05
CA LEU A 138 -2.78 -4.59 5.51
C LEU A 138 -3.13 -3.47 4.52
N ASN A 139 -2.99 -3.72 3.21
CA ASN A 139 -3.40 -2.77 2.18
C ASN A 139 -4.92 -2.50 2.24
N GLY A 140 -5.74 -3.55 2.33
CA GLY A 140 -7.18 -3.44 2.45
C GLY A 140 -7.64 -2.66 3.70
N ILE A 141 -7.02 -2.93 4.86
CA ILE A 141 -7.30 -2.19 6.11
C ILE A 141 -6.99 -0.70 5.93
N LEU A 142 -5.86 -0.35 5.33
CA LEU A 142 -5.49 1.05 5.09
C LEU A 142 -6.42 1.69 4.05
N ILE A 143 -6.78 0.97 2.99
CA ILE A 143 -7.74 1.46 1.99
C ILE A 143 -9.08 1.79 2.66
N TYR A 144 -9.59 0.87 3.49
CA TYR A 144 -10.83 1.09 4.24
C TYR A 144 -10.75 2.32 5.15
N LYS A 145 -9.63 2.49 5.86
CA LYS A 145 -9.41 3.68 6.71
C LYS A 145 -9.32 4.98 5.92
N HIS A 146 -8.79 4.94 4.70
CA HIS A 146 -8.68 6.09 3.80
C HIS A 146 -9.86 6.21 2.82
N TRP A 147 -10.94 5.43 3.01
CA TRP A 147 -12.05 5.33 2.04
C TRP A 147 -12.70 6.67 1.67
N SER A 148 -12.81 7.59 2.62
CA SER A 148 -13.34 8.93 2.37
C SER A 148 -12.54 9.70 1.30
N GLN A 149 -11.24 9.44 1.18
CA GLN A 149 -10.34 10.07 0.21
C GLN A 149 -10.43 9.40 -1.18
N PHE A 150 -11.00 8.19 -1.27
CA PHE A 150 -11.18 7.46 -2.53
C PHE A 150 -12.53 7.66 -3.18
N LYS A 151 -13.52 8.18 -2.43
CA LYS A 151 -14.82 8.56 -3.00
C LYS A 151 -14.67 9.26 -4.36
N PRO A 152 -13.71 10.21 -4.55
CA PRO A 152 -13.46 10.83 -5.85
C PRO A 152 -13.22 10.03 -7.08
N LEU A 153 -12.94 8.75 -6.94
CA LEU A 153 -12.71 7.88 -8.07
C LEU A 153 -14.01 7.23 -8.58
N PHE A 154 -15.12 7.41 -7.86
CA PHE A 154 -16.36 6.65 -8.07
C PHE A 154 -17.61 7.54 -8.18
N TYR A 155 -17.44 8.83 -8.43
CA TYR A 155 -18.54 9.77 -8.60
C TYR A 155 -18.42 10.60 -9.88
#